data_AF-A0A3L8PYA6-F1
#
_entry.id   AF-A0A3L8PYA6-F1
#
_cell.length_a   1.000
_cell.length_b   1.000
_cell.length_c   1.000
_cell.angle_alpha   90.00
_cell.angle_beta   90.00
_cell.angle_gamma   90.00
#
_symmetry.space_group_name_H-M   'P 1'
#
loop_
_entity.id
_entity.type
_entity.pdbx_description
1 polymer ?
#
loop_
_entity_poly.entity_id
_entity_poly.type
_entity_poly.pdbx_seq_one_letter_code
_entity_poly.pdbx_strand_id
1 'polypeptide(L)'
;METTLGERLERALIELQVSQTELAKRSGVTKQAINYIINQKLTESKLAPKLANALNINPNWLMLGIGQLECKISREVPILNSFVALQKYLKDGIFIWGSPSILTEKNLGKLAFAFQTELKKVALCGLENTFNATEFLVIEPAKYEIVTEQIDGSFPIYEWRIRCVEF
;
A
#
# COMPACT_ATOMS: atom_id res chain seq x y z
N MET A 1 -5.97 -23.58 -12.58
CA MET A 1 -6.91 -22.62 -11.99
C MET A 1 -7.15 -23.06 -10.56
N GLU A 2 -6.98 -22.17 -9.59
CA GLU A 2 -7.35 -22.47 -8.21
C GLU A 2 -8.83 -22.25 -8.03
N THR A 3 -9.55 -23.33 -7.78
CA THR A 3 -11.02 -23.30 -7.68
C THR A 3 -11.46 -23.25 -6.21
N THR A 4 -10.65 -23.80 -5.30
CA THR A 4 -11.06 -24.03 -3.91
C THR A 4 -10.33 -23.12 -2.90
N LEU A 5 -10.95 -22.92 -1.73
CA LEU A 5 -10.31 -22.24 -0.59
C LEU A 5 -9.06 -23.00 -0.13
N GLY A 6 -9.10 -24.33 -0.14
CA GLY A 6 -7.97 -25.19 0.22
C GLY A 6 -6.73 -24.96 -0.64
N GLU A 7 -6.90 -24.91 -1.96
CA GLU A 7 -5.81 -24.63 -2.91
C GLU A 7 -5.24 -23.21 -2.73
N ARG A 8 -6.12 -22.21 -2.56
CA ARG A 8 -5.70 -20.82 -2.29
C ARG A 8 -4.92 -20.69 -0.99
N LEU A 9 -5.34 -21.40 0.06
CA LEU A 9 -4.66 -21.40 1.36
C LEU A 9 -3.28 -22.07 1.26
N GLU A 10 -3.18 -23.19 0.55
CA GLU A 10 -1.91 -23.87 0.31
C GLU A 10 -0.92 -22.99 -0.45
N ARG A 11 -1.38 -22.36 -1.54
CA ARG A 11 -0.57 -21.37 -2.27
C ARG A 11 -0.08 -20.25 -1.36
N ALA A 12 -0.97 -19.67 -0.54
CA ALA A 12 -0.59 -18.58 0.34
C ALA A 12 0.49 -18.96 1.35
N LEU A 13 0.46 -20.19 1.87
CA LEU A 13 1.51 -20.69 2.77
C LEU A 13 2.85 -20.82 2.06
N ILE A 14 2.85 -21.27 0.80
CA ILE A 14 4.07 -21.40 -0.02
C ILE A 14 4.65 -20.03 -0.34
N GLU A 15 3.84 -19.10 -0.86
CA GLU A 15 4.29 -17.75 -1.24
C GLU A 15 4.81 -16.94 -0.06
N LEU A 16 4.14 -17.04 1.10
CA LEU A 16 4.55 -16.33 2.31
C LEU A 16 5.61 -17.08 3.13
N GLN A 17 6.02 -18.27 2.70
CA GLN A 17 6.96 -19.16 3.41
C GLN A 17 6.54 -19.42 4.88
N VAL A 18 5.23 -19.54 5.12
CA VAL A 18 4.66 -19.80 6.44
C VAL A 18 4.27 -21.28 6.55
N SER A 19 4.66 -21.95 7.64
CA SER A 19 4.22 -23.32 7.88
C SER A 19 2.79 -23.39 8.44
N GLN A 20 2.07 -24.50 8.22
CA GLN A 20 0.75 -24.70 8.83
C GLN A 20 0.79 -24.62 10.37
N THR A 21 1.88 -25.09 10.99
CA THR A 21 2.08 -25.00 12.44
C THR A 21 2.17 -23.54 12.90
N GLU A 22 2.86 -22.71 12.14
CA GLU A 22 3.00 -21.28 12.43
C GLU A 22 1.68 -20.54 12.22
N LEU A 23 0.95 -20.83 11.13
CA LEU A 23 -0.39 -20.29 10.93
C LEU A 23 -1.35 -20.69 12.06
N ALA A 24 -1.28 -21.94 12.54
CA ALA A 24 -2.09 -22.39 13.67
C ALA A 24 -1.85 -21.55 14.93
N LYS A 25 -0.58 -21.25 15.25
CA LYS A 25 -0.21 -20.39 16.37
C LYS A 25 -0.73 -18.96 16.20
N ARG A 26 -0.55 -18.34 15.03
CA ARG A 26 -0.97 -16.96 14.75
C ARG A 26 -2.49 -16.79 14.75
N SER A 27 -3.20 -17.74 14.16
CA SER A 27 -4.65 -17.68 14.00
C SER A 27 -5.41 -18.24 15.21
N GLY A 28 -4.76 -18.99 16.10
CA GLY A 28 -5.43 -19.77 17.15
C GLY A 28 -6.40 -20.81 16.57
N VAL A 29 -6.19 -21.26 15.33
CA VAL A 29 -6.90 -22.38 14.70
C VAL A 29 -6.04 -23.62 14.84
N THR A 30 -6.65 -24.79 15.05
CA THR A 30 -5.88 -26.03 15.19
C THR A 30 -5.20 -26.39 13.86
N LYS A 31 -3.96 -26.88 13.93
CA LYS A 31 -3.23 -27.37 12.74
C LYS A 31 -4.03 -28.43 11.98
N GLN A 32 -4.78 -29.27 12.70
CA GLN A 32 -5.65 -30.29 12.12
C GLN A 32 -6.76 -29.67 11.25
N ALA A 33 -7.41 -28.60 11.69
CA ALA A 33 -8.42 -27.91 10.91
C ALA A 33 -7.83 -27.26 9.65
N ILE A 34 -6.63 -26.65 9.75
CA ILE A 34 -5.92 -26.09 8.59
C ILE A 34 -5.58 -27.20 7.58
N ASN A 35 -5.02 -28.31 8.05
CA ASN A 35 -4.68 -29.45 7.21
C ASN A 35 -5.92 -30.08 6.55
N TYR A 36 -7.05 -30.12 7.27
CA TYR A 36 -8.32 -30.58 6.72
C TYR A 36 -8.82 -29.67 5.58
N ILE A 37 -8.75 -28.35 5.74
CA ILE A 37 -9.14 -27.38 4.70
C ILE A 37 -8.33 -27.60 3.43
N ILE A 38 -7.01 -27.75 3.56
CA ILE A 38 -6.08 -27.92 2.43
C ILE A 38 -6.30 -29.28 1.75
N ASN A 39 -6.23 -30.38 2.50
CA ASN A 39 -6.28 -31.72 1.92
C ASN A 39 -7.65 -32.08 1.33
N GLN A 40 -8.74 -31.62 1.95
CA GLN A 40 -10.09 -31.87 1.42
C GLN A 40 -10.51 -30.86 0.35
N LYS A 41 -9.62 -29.91 -0.02
CA LYS A 41 -9.89 -28.88 -1.01
C LYS A 41 -11.24 -28.19 -0.79
N LEU A 42 -11.52 -27.80 0.46
CA LEU A 42 -12.81 -27.19 0.78
C LEU A 42 -13.00 -25.93 -0.06
N THR A 43 -14.24 -25.71 -0.52
CA THR A 43 -14.61 -24.49 -1.26
C THR A 43 -14.85 -23.31 -0.31
N GLU A 44 -15.28 -23.59 0.92
CA GLU A 44 -15.62 -22.60 1.94
C GLU A 44 -15.28 -23.08 3.35
N SER A 45 -15.09 -22.13 4.27
CA SER A 45 -14.92 -22.42 5.70
C SER A 45 -15.16 -21.16 6.52
N LYS A 46 -15.85 -21.31 7.67
CA LYS A 46 -16.01 -20.23 8.65
C LYS A 46 -14.68 -19.77 9.27
N LEU A 47 -13.62 -20.57 9.13
CA LEU A 47 -12.29 -20.25 9.63
C LEU A 47 -11.51 -19.33 8.66
N ALA A 48 -11.93 -19.22 7.41
CA ALA A 48 -11.19 -18.50 6.37
C ALA A 48 -10.89 -17.02 6.72
N PRO A 49 -11.84 -16.21 7.22
CA PRO A 49 -11.51 -14.82 7.62
C PRO A 49 -10.41 -14.74 8.68
N LYS A 50 -10.43 -15.68 9.65
CA LYS A 50 -9.46 -15.73 10.75
C LYS A 50 -8.07 -16.11 10.24
N LEU A 51 -7.99 -17.07 9.31
CA LEU A 51 -6.74 -17.47 8.66
C LEU A 51 -6.17 -16.36 7.77
N ALA A 52 -7.03 -15.67 7.01
CA ALA A 52 -6.62 -14.54 6.19
C ALA A 52 -5.99 -13.41 7.02
N ASN A 53 -6.64 -13.04 8.14
CA ASN A 53 -6.12 -12.03 9.05
C ASN A 53 -4.77 -12.43 9.66
N ALA A 54 -4.62 -13.70 10.07
CA ALA A 54 -3.37 -14.20 10.63
C ALA A 54 -2.20 -14.25 9.63
N LEU A 55 -2.50 -14.36 8.33
CA LEU A 55 -1.54 -14.27 7.24
C LEU A 55 -1.36 -12.85 6.69
N ASN A 56 -2.15 -11.87 7.16
CA ASN A 56 -2.22 -10.51 6.63
C ASN A 56 -2.49 -10.46 5.11
N ILE A 57 -3.37 -11.33 4.63
CA ILE A 57 -3.78 -11.44 3.22
C ILE A 57 -5.22 -10.99 3.03
N ASN A 58 -5.59 -10.72 1.79
CA ASN A 58 -6.94 -10.33 1.41
C ASN A 58 -7.96 -11.45 1.70
N PRO A 59 -8.94 -11.24 2.60
CA PRO A 59 -9.95 -12.24 2.94
C PRO A 59 -10.83 -12.65 1.75
N ASN A 60 -11.17 -11.69 0.87
CA ASN A 60 -12.01 -11.94 -0.30
C ASN A 60 -11.28 -12.83 -1.32
N TRP A 61 -9.97 -12.62 -1.47
CA TRP A 61 -9.16 -13.49 -2.31
C TRP A 61 -9.11 -14.90 -1.74
N LEU A 62 -8.86 -15.05 -0.44
CA LEU A 62 -8.79 -16.38 0.17
C LEU A 62 -10.14 -17.10 0.09
N MET A 63 -11.24 -16.42 0.38
CA MET A 63 -12.58 -17.02 0.46
C MET A 63 -13.21 -17.26 -0.91
N LEU A 64 -13.11 -16.29 -1.82
CA LEU A 64 -13.88 -16.27 -3.06
C LEU A 64 -12.99 -16.33 -4.32
N GLY A 65 -11.67 -16.22 -4.17
CA GLY A 65 -10.76 -16.07 -5.31
C GLY A 65 -10.82 -14.69 -5.98
N ILE A 66 -11.44 -13.70 -5.33
CA ILE A 66 -11.64 -12.35 -5.89
C ILE A 66 -10.50 -11.43 -5.44
N GLY A 67 -9.81 -10.81 -6.39
CA GLY A 67 -8.72 -9.86 -6.13
C GLY A 67 -7.35 -10.52 -6.14
N GLN A 68 -6.43 -10.00 -5.33
CA GLN A 68 -5.05 -10.50 -5.20
C GLN A 68 -4.79 -11.00 -3.78
N LEU A 69 -3.76 -11.84 -3.62
CA LEU A 69 -3.36 -12.42 -2.33
C LEU A 69 -3.07 -11.33 -1.30
N GLU A 70 -2.30 -10.32 -1.68
CA GLU A 70 -1.84 -9.27 -0.78
C GLU A 70 -2.99 -8.39 -0.32
N CYS A 71 -3.04 -8.10 0.99
CA CYS A 71 -3.90 -7.06 1.52
C CYS A 71 -3.28 -5.69 1.19
N LYS A 72 -3.55 -5.20 -0.02
CA LYS A 72 -3.08 -3.89 -0.48
C LYS A 72 -3.81 -2.80 0.28
N ILE A 73 -3.16 -2.26 1.31
CA ILE A 73 -3.65 -1.05 2.00
C ILE A 73 -3.42 0.11 1.05
N SER A 74 -4.46 0.48 0.32
CA SER A 74 -4.48 1.74 -0.44
C SER A 74 -4.38 2.89 0.56
N ARG A 75 -3.28 3.63 0.50
CA ARG A 75 -3.04 4.85 1.25
C ARG A 75 -3.43 6.03 0.39
N GLU A 76 -4.16 6.97 0.97
CA GLU A 76 -4.41 8.26 0.35
C GLU A 76 -3.20 9.15 0.55
N VAL A 77 -2.69 9.67 -0.55
CA VAL A 77 -1.61 10.64 -0.60
C VAL A 77 -2.20 11.97 -1.08
N PRO A 78 -2.19 13.02 -0.26
CA PRO A 78 -2.80 14.29 -0.63
C PRO A 78 -2.06 14.96 -1.78
N ILE A 79 -2.81 15.55 -2.72
CA ILE A 79 -2.24 16.37 -3.80
C ILE A 79 -2.15 17.82 -3.32
N LEU A 80 -0.93 18.35 -3.34
CA LEU A 80 -0.60 19.69 -2.93
C LEU A 80 -0.07 20.47 -4.14
N ASN A 81 -0.50 21.71 -4.29
CA ASN A 81 -0.20 22.56 -5.44
C ASN A 81 0.51 23.87 -5.05
N SER A 82 0.82 24.06 -3.77
CA SER A 82 1.50 25.25 -3.28
C SER A 82 2.40 24.92 -2.11
N PHE A 83 3.48 25.70 -1.98
CA PHE A 83 4.41 25.61 -0.86
C PHE A 83 3.72 25.81 0.49
N VAL A 84 2.76 26.76 0.58
CA VAL A 84 2.03 27.05 1.82
C VAL A 84 1.18 25.85 2.26
N ALA A 85 0.48 25.20 1.31
CA ALA A 85 -0.30 24.00 1.62
C ALA A 85 0.59 22.85 2.09
N LEU A 86 1.78 22.70 1.48
CA LEU A 86 2.78 21.74 1.93
C LEU A 86 3.27 22.04 3.34
N GLN A 87 3.71 23.26 3.64
CA GLN A 87 4.18 23.59 4.99
C GLN A 87 3.12 23.35 6.06
N LYS A 88 1.86 23.70 5.76
CA LYS A 88 0.74 23.44 6.67
C LYS A 88 0.55 21.94 6.88
N TYR A 89 0.55 21.14 5.81
CA TYR A 89 0.41 19.69 5.92
C TYR A 89 1.57 19.04 6.69
N LEU A 90 2.81 19.47 6.44
CA LEU A 90 3.98 18.95 7.14
C LEU A 90 3.96 19.30 8.63
N LYS A 91 3.45 20.48 8.99
CA LYS A 91 3.36 20.93 10.38
C LYS A 91 2.21 20.27 11.14
N ASP A 92 1.02 20.28 10.56
CA ASP A 92 -0.21 19.88 11.27
C ASP A 92 -0.50 18.38 11.09
N GLY A 93 0.03 17.76 10.03
CA GLY A 93 -0.26 16.39 9.65
C GLY A 93 -1.71 16.14 9.22
N ILE A 94 -2.50 17.21 9.09
CA ILE A 94 -3.93 17.14 8.79
C ILE A 94 -4.14 17.47 7.32
N PHE A 95 -4.78 16.55 6.62
CA PHE A 95 -5.33 16.76 5.28
C PHE A 95 -6.84 16.96 5.37
N ILE A 96 -7.37 17.93 4.62
CA ILE A 96 -8.80 18.24 4.62
C ILE A 96 -9.54 17.15 3.84
N TRP A 97 -10.48 16.46 4.47
CA TRP A 97 -11.30 15.45 3.82
C TRP A 97 -12.05 16.03 2.59
N GLY A 98 -12.03 15.30 1.47
CA GLY A 98 -12.59 15.76 0.19
C GLY A 98 -11.61 16.55 -0.70
N SER A 99 -10.40 16.84 -0.22
CA SER A 99 -9.33 17.41 -1.04
C SER A 99 -8.78 16.36 -2.02
N PRO A 100 -8.23 16.77 -3.18
CA PRO A 100 -7.75 15.84 -4.20
C PRO A 100 -6.60 14.98 -3.65
N SER A 101 -6.72 13.66 -3.76
CA SER A 101 -5.73 12.69 -3.30
C SER A 101 -5.43 11.62 -4.36
N ILE A 102 -4.34 10.88 -4.15
CA ILE A 102 -3.91 9.75 -4.97
C ILE A 102 -3.89 8.52 -4.09
N LEU A 103 -4.47 7.42 -4.59
CA LEU A 103 -4.35 6.12 -3.92
C LEU A 103 -3.04 5.45 -4.33
N THR A 104 -2.28 4.98 -3.33
CA THR A 104 -1.08 4.18 -3.55
C THR A 104 -1.02 3.01 -2.59
N GLU A 105 -0.56 1.87 -3.09
CA GLU A 105 -0.34 0.67 -2.27
C GLU A 105 1.03 0.74 -1.56
N LYS A 106 1.93 1.60 -2.06
CA LYS A 106 3.27 1.80 -1.48
C LYS A 106 3.19 2.54 -0.16
N ASN A 107 3.99 2.12 0.81
CA ASN A 107 4.14 2.86 2.06
C ASN A 107 5.20 3.92 1.89
N LEU A 108 4.82 5.15 1.55
CA LEU A 108 5.76 6.26 1.32
C LEU A 108 6.15 7.02 2.59
N GLY A 109 5.79 6.48 3.77
CA GLY A 109 6.07 7.09 5.07
C GLY A 109 4.92 7.94 5.63
N LYS A 110 5.08 8.37 6.88
CA LYS A 110 4.18 9.33 7.52
C LYS A 110 4.37 10.68 6.83
N LEU A 111 3.29 11.34 6.42
CA LEU A 111 3.29 12.61 5.67
C LEU A 111 3.78 12.51 4.22
N ALA A 112 3.64 11.35 3.57
CA ALA A 112 3.74 11.31 2.11
C ALA A 112 2.76 12.29 1.47
N PHE A 113 3.16 12.92 0.37
CA PHE A 113 2.36 13.87 -0.38
C PHE A 113 2.65 13.77 -1.87
N ALA A 114 1.72 14.22 -2.69
CA ALA A 114 1.90 14.35 -4.13
C ALA A 114 1.97 15.84 -4.46
N PHE A 115 3.07 16.31 -5.05
CA PHE A 115 3.19 17.70 -5.45
C PHE A 115 2.84 17.85 -6.93
N GLN A 116 1.96 18.79 -7.25
CA GLN A 116 1.59 19.08 -8.63
C GLN A 116 2.62 20.00 -9.29
N THR A 117 3.40 19.43 -10.21
CA THR A 117 4.42 20.16 -10.97
C THR A 117 3.83 20.78 -12.24
N GLU A 118 2.96 20.04 -12.94
CA GLU A 118 2.30 20.48 -14.17
C GLU A 118 0.79 20.21 -14.08
N LEU A 119 -0.01 20.77 -15.01
CA LEU A 119 -1.47 20.57 -15.04
C LEU A 119 -1.90 19.10 -14.93
N LYS A 120 -1.14 18.20 -15.56
CA LYS A 120 -1.41 16.76 -15.58
C LYS A 120 -0.33 15.93 -14.90
N LYS A 121 0.67 16.51 -14.24
CA LYS A 121 1.80 15.76 -13.70
C LYS A 121 1.99 16.02 -12.21
N VAL A 122 2.15 14.95 -11.46
CA VAL A 122 2.36 14.98 -10.01
C VAL A 122 3.54 14.10 -9.62
N ALA A 123 4.34 14.58 -8.68
CA ALA A 123 5.45 13.86 -8.07
C ALA A 123 5.00 13.30 -6.71
N LEU A 124 5.01 11.98 -6.53
CA LEU A 124 4.78 11.36 -5.23
C LEU A 124 6.08 11.43 -4.42
N CYS A 125 6.02 12.17 -3.32
CA CYS A 125 7.16 12.48 -2.48
C CYS A 125 6.97 11.91 -1.07
N GLY A 126 8.08 11.64 -0.39
CA GLY A 126 8.11 11.39 1.05
C GLY A 126 8.99 12.39 1.78
N LEU A 127 9.09 12.25 3.10
CA LEU A 127 9.94 13.08 3.95
C LEU A 127 11.39 12.58 3.98
N GLU A 128 11.56 11.27 4.13
CA GLU A 128 12.86 10.63 4.25
C GLU A 128 13.10 9.77 3.03
N ASN A 129 14.38 9.63 2.62
CA ASN A 129 14.78 8.81 1.49
C ASN A 129 14.85 7.32 1.87
N THR A 130 13.74 6.76 2.33
CA THR A 130 13.67 5.37 2.82
C THR A 130 13.79 4.34 1.69
N PHE A 131 13.48 4.72 0.45
CA PHE A 131 13.45 3.81 -0.70
C PHE A 131 14.48 4.14 -1.78
N ASN A 132 15.58 4.81 -1.42
CA ASN A 132 16.69 5.13 -2.33
C ASN A 132 16.24 5.84 -3.63
N ALA A 133 15.40 6.87 -3.48
CA ALA A 133 15.06 7.77 -4.56
C ALA A 133 16.33 8.41 -5.15
N THR A 134 16.33 8.57 -6.47
CA THR A 134 17.40 9.17 -7.26
C THR A 134 17.11 10.63 -7.63
N GLU A 135 15.87 11.06 -7.48
CA GLU A 135 15.41 12.40 -7.78
C GLU A 135 14.79 13.00 -6.52
N PHE A 136 15.01 14.29 -6.31
CA PHE A 136 14.50 15.03 -5.17
C PHE A 136 13.82 16.32 -5.63
N LEU A 137 12.72 16.65 -4.98
CA LEU A 137 11.94 17.83 -5.25
C LEU A 137 12.27 18.90 -4.21
N VAL A 138 12.74 20.05 -4.69
CA VAL A 138 12.96 21.26 -3.90
C VAL A 138 11.78 22.17 -4.17
N ILE A 139 11.07 22.58 -3.11
CA ILE A 139 9.88 23.43 -3.25
C ILE A 139 10.14 24.72 -2.49
N GLU A 140 10.07 25.82 -3.22
CA GLU A 140 10.15 27.18 -2.69
C GLU A 140 8.81 27.91 -2.87
N PRO A 141 8.59 29.06 -2.21
CA PRO A 141 7.34 29.80 -2.33
C PRO A 141 6.90 30.14 -3.76
N ALA A 142 7.85 30.35 -4.67
CA ALA A 142 7.60 30.82 -6.04
C ALA A 142 8.00 29.84 -7.15
N LYS A 143 8.74 28.77 -6.82
CA LYS A 143 9.26 27.81 -7.80
C LYS A 143 9.46 26.44 -7.18
N TYR A 144 9.62 25.44 -8.02
CA TYR A 144 10.13 24.13 -7.63
C TYR A 144 11.24 23.72 -8.58
N GLU A 145 12.17 22.93 -8.09
CA GLU A 145 13.30 22.41 -8.86
C GLU A 145 13.46 20.91 -8.57
N ILE A 146 13.89 20.16 -9.58
CA ILE A 146 14.21 18.74 -9.46
C ILE A 146 15.73 18.62 -9.46
N VAL A 147 16.27 18.01 -8.42
CA VAL A 147 17.69 17.79 -8.23
C VAL A 147 17.99 16.29 -8.12
N THR A 148 19.18 15.88 -8.50
CA THR A 148 19.63 14.47 -8.44
C THR A 148 20.39 14.14 -7.17
N GLU A 149 20.67 15.14 -6.34
CA GLU A 149 21.36 14.98 -5.05
C GLU A 149 20.45 15.40 -3.91
N GLN A 150 20.50 14.67 -2.80
CA GLN A 150 19.73 15.01 -1.61
C GLN A 150 20.31 16.25 -0.95
N ILE A 151 19.60 17.37 -1.07
CA ILE A 151 19.94 18.63 -0.40
C ILE A 151 18.99 18.89 0.77
N ASP A 152 19.39 19.78 1.68
CA ASP A 152 18.56 20.15 2.82
C ASP A 152 17.24 20.78 2.36
N GLY A 153 16.13 20.34 2.96
CA GLY A 153 14.77 20.73 2.56
C GLY A 153 14.27 20.12 1.24
N SER A 154 15.00 19.19 0.61
CA SER A 154 14.52 18.45 -0.55
C SER A 154 13.72 17.20 -0.16
N PHE A 155 12.73 16.86 -0.97
CA PHE A 155 11.85 15.71 -0.75
C PHE A 155 12.13 14.61 -1.79
N PRO A 156 12.45 13.37 -1.40
CA PRO A 156 12.65 12.28 -2.35
C PRO A 156 11.40 12.02 -3.19
N ILE A 157 11.58 11.93 -4.51
CA ILE A 157 10.53 11.59 -5.47
C ILE A 157 10.58 10.08 -5.72
N TYR A 158 9.48 9.40 -5.44
CA TYR A 158 9.37 7.95 -5.61
C TYR A 158 8.69 7.55 -6.91
N GLU A 159 7.79 8.38 -7.41
CA GLU A 159 6.99 8.06 -8.57
C GLU A 159 6.43 9.32 -9.23
N TRP A 160 6.49 9.37 -10.55
CA TRP A 160 5.77 10.35 -11.34
C TRP A 160 4.44 9.76 -11.79
N ARG A 161 3.36 10.51 -11.64
CA ARG A 161 2.04 10.12 -12.15
C ARG A 161 1.46 11.19 -13.07
N ILE A 162 0.73 10.71 -14.06
CA ILE A 162 -0.07 11.55 -14.96
C ILE A 162 -1.51 11.52 -14.45
N ARG A 163 -2.10 12.71 -14.25
CA ARG A 163 -3.51 12.87 -13.90
C ARG A 163 -4.32 12.99 -15.19
N CYS A 164 -5.24 12.05 -15.39
CA CYS A 164 -6.36 12.24 -16.30
C CYS A 164 -7.36 13.17 -15.62
N VAL A 165 -7.21 14.47 -15.83
CA VAL A 165 -8.26 15.44 -15.51
C VAL A 165 -9.08 15.57 -16.79
N GLU A 166 -10.26 14.94 -16.82
CA GLU A 166 -11.27 15.27 -17.83
C GLU A 166 -11.77 16.69 -17.51
N PHE A 167 -11.73 17.56 -18.51
CA PHE A 167 -12.21 18.95 -18.43
C PHE A 167 -13.71 19.01 -18.65
#